data_AF-A0AAW2PPJ5-F1
#
_entry.id   AF-A0AAW2PPJ5-F1
#
_cell.length_a   1.000
_cell.length_b   1.000
_cell.length_c   1.000
_cell.angle_alpha   90.00
_cell.angle_beta   90.00
_cell.angle_gamma   90.00
#
_symmetry.space_group_name_H-M   'P 1'
#
loop_
_entity.id
_entity.type
_entity.pdbx_description
1 polymer ?
#
loop_
_entity_poly.entity_id
_entity_poly.type
_entity_poly.pdbx_seq_one_letter_code
_entity_poly.pdbx_strand_id
1 'polypeptide(L)'
;MGSLALGLTSCKDVEAKGWSPKPIDDDDLDQVCWKEKSTNGDQEPFCLYKRKPLLSSDEYLAYKKHYDGKVHLLATKTTESCLGASRNQKLTSKESKSGSFSPCGWDVNQMWELNHNGTLMNSYSGLCASMRQVKANSGSNRVRAWVATGRRGEIYVAFFNLDDDKAEVSMRIDDLAKAFPGKNLSTGSCKCREEWSGKDFGVVRDSLSTQVEIHGCALFVLNCTYS
;
A
#
# COMPACT_ATOMS: atom_id res chain seq x y z
N MET A 1 -12.32 -9.23 -9.30
CA MET A 1 -10.92 -9.68 -9.49
C MET A 1 -10.12 -9.22 -8.29
N GLY A 2 -9.48 -10.14 -7.56
CA GLY A 2 -8.64 -9.79 -6.41
C GLY A 2 -7.37 -9.06 -6.85
N SER A 3 -6.86 -8.14 -6.03
CA SER A 3 -5.56 -7.52 -6.25
C SER A 3 -4.49 -8.33 -5.52
N LEU A 4 -3.31 -8.49 -6.12
CA LEU A 4 -2.20 -9.16 -5.45
C LEU A 4 -1.44 -8.16 -4.57
N ALA A 5 -1.11 -8.57 -3.34
CA ALA A 5 -0.25 -7.81 -2.45
C ALA A 5 0.97 -8.61 -2.02
N LEU A 6 2.13 -7.95 -2.08
CA LEU A 6 3.39 -8.44 -1.56
C LEU A 6 3.43 -8.31 -0.04
N GLY A 7 3.84 -9.37 0.64
CA GLY A 7 3.97 -9.41 2.10
C GLY A 7 5.06 -10.38 2.55
N LEU A 8 5.16 -10.56 3.88
CA LEU A 8 6.09 -11.49 4.52
C LEU A 8 5.30 -12.59 5.24
N THR A 9 5.71 -13.84 5.07
CA THR A 9 5.08 -15.00 5.71
C THR A 9 6.11 -16.07 6.06
N SER A 10 5.69 -17.18 6.67
CA SER A 10 6.59 -18.31 6.90
C SER A 10 6.99 -18.95 5.57
N CYS A 11 8.27 -19.31 5.40
CA CYS A 11 8.73 -20.00 4.20
C CYS A 11 8.09 -21.39 3.97
N LYS A 12 7.38 -21.92 4.98
CA LYS A 12 6.62 -23.17 4.87
C LYS A 12 5.24 -22.96 4.24
N ASP A 13 4.73 -21.72 4.23
CA ASP A 13 3.40 -21.41 3.72
C ASP A 13 3.34 -21.59 2.20
N VAL A 14 2.18 -21.97 1.69
CA VAL A 14 1.98 -22.19 0.24
C VAL A 14 2.15 -20.89 -0.53
N GLU A 15 1.71 -19.76 0.04
CA GLU A 15 1.79 -18.40 -0.53
C GLU A 15 3.21 -17.87 -0.68
N ALA A 16 4.18 -18.48 0.02
CA ALA A 16 5.60 -18.13 -0.07
C ALA A 16 6.29 -18.75 -1.30
N LYS A 17 5.62 -19.69 -1.98
CA LYS A 17 6.15 -20.41 -3.15
C LYS A 17 5.68 -19.76 -4.45
N GLY A 18 6.36 -20.06 -5.54
CA GLY A 18 5.99 -19.60 -6.89
C GLY A 18 6.92 -18.52 -7.45
N TRP A 19 8.00 -18.20 -6.73
CA TRP A 19 9.06 -17.33 -7.23
C TRP A 19 10.02 -18.12 -8.13
N SER A 20 10.40 -17.51 -9.26
CA SER A 20 11.36 -18.07 -10.21
C SER A 20 12.21 -16.96 -10.82
N PRO A 21 13.46 -17.25 -11.21
CA PRO A 21 14.24 -16.28 -11.97
C PRO A 21 13.65 -16.13 -13.38
N LYS A 22 13.68 -14.92 -13.91
CA LYS A 22 13.38 -14.61 -15.30
C LYS A 22 14.56 -13.84 -15.89
N PRO A 23 15.37 -14.47 -16.77
CA PRO A 23 16.40 -13.74 -17.49
C PRO A 23 15.71 -12.76 -18.46
N ILE A 24 16.26 -11.56 -18.58
CA ILE A 24 15.95 -10.64 -19.69
C ILE A 24 17.15 -10.74 -20.64
N ASP A 25 16.91 -10.85 -21.95
CA ASP A 25 17.94 -11.00 -22.99
C ASP A 25 18.94 -9.82 -23.11
N ASP A 26 18.90 -8.86 -22.17
CA ASP A 26 19.82 -7.72 -22.07
C ASP A 26 20.65 -7.91 -20.79
N ASP A 27 21.98 -7.98 -20.95
CA ASP A 27 23.02 -8.50 -20.04
C ASP A 27 23.04 -7.93 -18.60
N ASP A 28 22.14 -7.00 -18.27
CA ASP A 28 22.17 -6.19 -17.06
C ASP A 28 21.03 -6.34 -16.08
N LEU A 29 19.91 -6.99 -16.42
CA LEU A 29 18.73 -7.03 -15.55
C LEU A 29 18.05 -8.39 -15.46
N ASP A 30 18.51 -9.20 -14.51
CA ASP A 30 17.74 -10.34 -14.05
C ASP A 30 16.48 -9.89 -13.29
N GLN A 31 15.36 -10.58 -13.50
CA GLN A 31 14.18 -10.44 -12.65
C GLN A 31 13.95 -11.68 -11.79
N VAL A 32 13.25 -11.49 -10.68
CA VAL A 32 12.63 -12.57 -9.91
C VAL A 32 11.13 -12.35 -9.96
N CYS A 33 10.40 -13.32 -10.51
CA CYS A 33 8.98 -13.20 -10.77
C CYS A 33 8.20 -14.22 -9.95
N TRP A 34 7.03 -13.82 -9.47
CA TRP A 34 6.07 -14.69 -8.82
C TRP A 34 4.93 -15.04 -9.78
N LYS A 35 4.57 -16.32 -9.83
CA LYS A 35 3.41 -16.82 -10.57
C LYS A 35 2.64 -17.86 -9.75
N GLU A 36 1.32 -17.74 -9.75
CA GLU A 36 0.42 -18.70 -9.10
C GLU A 36 0.46 -20.06 -9.83
N LYS A 37 0.40 -21.17 -9.08
CA LYS A 37 0.57 -22.53 -9.61
C LYS A 37 -0.66 -23.14 -10.33
N SER A 38 -1.77 -22.40 -10.51
CA SER A 38 -3.06 -22.95 -10.96
C SER A 38 -3.65 -22.25 -12.20
N THR A 39 -3.67 -22.99 -13.32
CA THR A 39 -4.63 -23.03 -14.45
C THR A 39 -5.35 -21.74 -14.88
N ASN A 40 -4.65 -20.86 -15.60
CA ASN A 40 -4.98 -20.38 -16.95
C ASN A 40 -3.89 -19.40 -17.37
N GLY A 41 -3.45 -19.48 -18.62
CA GLY A 41 -2.17 -18.95 -19.11
C GLY A 41 -2.00 -17.43 -19.10
N ASP A 42 -3.00 -16.64 -18.68
CA ASP A 42 -3.13 -15.25 -19.12
C ASP A 42 -2.87 -14.19 -18.03
N GLN A 43 -2.44 -14.57 -16.82
CA GLN A 43 -2.03 -13.59 -15.81
C GLN A 43 -0.55 -13.24 -15.93
N GLU A 44 -0.28 -11.94 -16.12
CA GLU A 44 1.07 -11.38 -16.09
C GLU A 44 1.72 -11.62 -14.72
N PRO A 45 2.92 -12.21 -14.66
CA PRO A 45 3.59 -12.49 -13.40
C PRO A 45 4.04 -11.19 -12.72
N PHE A 46 4.00 -11.16 -11.38
CA PHE A 46 4.55 -10.04 -10.63
C PHE A 46 6.07 -10.17 -10.54
N CYS A 47 6.82 -9.19 -11.04
CA CYS A 47 8.27 -9.27 -11.10
C CYS A 47 8.97 -8.15 -10.33
N LEU A 48 10.11 -8.49 -9.75
CA LEU A 48 11.05 -7.58 -9.11
C LEU A 48 12.38 -7.62 -9.84
N TYR A 49 13.04 -6.48 -9.94
CA TYR A 49 14.32 -6.35 -10.62
C TYR A 49 15.47 -6.61 -9.65
N LYS A 50 16.43 -7.46 -10.04
CA LYS A 50 17.67 -7.60 -9.27
C LYS A 50 18.54 -6.37 -9.51
N ARG A 51 18.99 -5.74 -8.44
CA ARG A 51 19.99 -4.67 -8.52
C ARG A 51 21.38 -5.29 -8.54
N LYS A 52 22.16 -4.96 -9.58
CA LYS A 52 23.61 -5.21 -9.55
C LYS A 52 24.27 -4.24 -8.55
N PRO A 53 25.14 -4.74 -7.66
CA PRO A 53 25.91 -3.87 -6.77
C PRO A 53 26.88 -3.02 -7.60
N LEU A 54 26.80 -1.69 -7.48
CA LEU A 54 27.78 -0.77 -8.06
C LEU A 54 28.97 -0.68 -7.11
N LEU A 55 29.92 -1.60 -7.25
CA LEU A 55 31.07 -1.73 -6.37
C LEU A 55 32.38 -1.63 -7.15
N SER A 56 33.42 -1.10 -6.52
CA SER A 56 34.80 -1.27 -7.00
C SER A 56 35.22 -2.74 -6.95
N SER A 57 36.28 -3.12 -7.66
CA SER A 57 36.72 -4.53 -7.74
C SER A 57 36.98 -5.17 -6.37
N ASP A 58 37.58 -4.43 -5.43
CA ASP A 58 37.93 -4.95 -4.11
C ASP A 58 36.70 -5.07 -3.20
N GLU A 59 35.78 -4.11 -3.26
CA GLU A 59 34.50 -4.16 -2.55
C GLU A 59 33.61 -5.26 -3.12
N TYR A 60 33.65 -5.50 -4.44
CA TYR A 60 32.92 -6.58 -5.10
C TYR A 60 33.40 -7.96 -4.63
N LEU A 61 34.70 -8.15 -4.43
CA LEU A 61 35.25 -9.39 -3.86
C LEU A 61 34.81 -9.60 -2.41
N ALA A 62 34.81 -8.54 -1.59
CA ALA A 62 34.29 -8.59 -0.22
C ALA A 62 32.77 -8.88 -0.20
N TYR A 63 32.02 -8.24 -1.08
CA TYR A 63 30.58 -8.46 -1.25
C TYR A 63 30.27 -9.89 -1.66
N LYS A 64 30.92 -10.40 -2.71
CA LYS A 64 30.73 -11.76 -3.19
C LYS A 64 31.05 -12.79 -2.11
N LYS A 65 32.06 -12.52 -1.26
CA LYS A 65 32.41 -13.40 -0.13
C LYS A 65 31.33 -13.47 0.95
N HIS A 66 30.61 -12.38 1.21
CA HIS A 66 29.63 -12.28 2.30
C HIS A 66 28.17 -12.49 1.86
N TYR A 67 27.87 -12.28 0.58
CA TYR A 67 26.52 -12.19 0.06
C TYR A 67 26.32 -13.02 -1.21
N ASP A 68 27.12 -14.07 -1.41
CA ASP A 68 26.96 -15.00 -2.52
C ASP A 68 25.51 -15.53 -2.57
N GLY A 69 24.88 -15.43 -3.74
CA GLY A 69 23.47 -15.78 -3.94
C GLY A 69 22.42 -14.80 -3.38
N LYS A 70 22.82 -13.75 -2.64
CA LYS A 70 21.90 -12.75 -2.07
C LYS A 70 21.84 -11.49 -2.92
N VAL A 71 20.62 -11.01 -3.16
CA VAL A 71 20.37 -9.87 -4.05
C VAL A 71 19.47 -8.82 -3.42
N HIS A 72 19.65 -7.58 -3.86
CA HIS A 72 18.70 -6.51 -3.65
C HIS A 72 17.62 -6.55 -4.73
N LEU A 73 16.38 -6.28 -4.35
CA LEU A 73 15.21 -6.34 -5.24
C LEU A 73 14.51 -4.99 -5.32
N LEU A 74 14.35 -4.48 -6.54
CA LEU A 74 13.71 -3.20 -6.83
C LEU A 74 12.29 -3.41 -7.34
N ALA A 75 11.40 -2.46 -7.00
CA ALA A 75 10.04 -2.44 -7.52
C ALA A 75 10.00 -2.14 -9.02
N THR A 76 10.84 -1.22 -9.50
CA THR A 76 11.00 -0.91 -10.93
C THR A 76 12.47 -0.72 -11.29
N LYS A 77 12.80 -0.76 -12.59
CA LYS A 77 14.15 -0.51 -13.11
C LYS A 77 14.70 0.87 -12.74
N THR A 78 13.84 1.87 -12.58
CA THR A 78 14.24 3.28 -12.36
C THR A 78 14.23 3.69 -10.89
N THR A 79 13.69 2.86 -10.00
CA THR A 79 13.60 3.17 -8.56
C THR A 79 14.87 2.75 -7.82
N GLU A 80 15.37 3.63 -6.95
CA GLU A 80 16.44 3.32 -5.97
C GLU A 80 15.87 2.79 -4.63
N SER A 81 14.67 2.20 -4.66
CA SER A 81 14.01 1.64 -3.47
C SER A 81 14.06 0.12 -3.48
N CYS A 82 14.65 -0.45 -2.44
CA CYS A 82 14.84 -1.88 -2.28
C CYS A 82 13.80 -2.48 -1.35
N LEU A 83 13.38 -3.70 -1.67
CA LEU A 83 12.52 -4.51 -0.83
C LEU A 83 13.24 -4.86 0.47
N GLY A 84 12.66 -4.47 1.60
CA GLY A 84 13.10 -4.82 2.95
C GLY A 84 12.15 -5.82 3.60
N ALA A 85 12.70 -6.64 4.49
CA ALA A 85 12.00 -7.63 5.28
C ALA A 85 11.73 -7.18 6.73
N SER A 86 11.67 -5.87 6.96
CA SER A 86 11.32 -5.32 8.27
C SER A 86 9.87 -5.70 8.59
N ARG A 87 9.68 -6.49 9.65
CA ARG A 87 8.36 -6.70 10.25
C ARG A 87 7.85 -5.32 10.64
N ASN A 88 6.69 -4.87 10.16
CA ASN A 88 6.08 -3.59 10.53
C ASN A 88 6.10 -3.42 12.06
N GLN A 89 7.14 -2.77 12.60
CA GLN A 89 7.37 -2.64 14.04
C GLN A 89 7.22 -1.16 14.36
N LYS A 90 6.11 -0.84 15.03
CA LYS A 90 5.71 0.47 15.56
C LYS A 90 5.62 1.61 14.54
N LEU A 91 4.38 2.07 14.32
CA LEU A 91 4.04 3.42 13.92
C LEU A 91 4.68 4.45 14.87
N THR A 92 5.94 4.82 14.65
CA THR A 92 6.47 6.11 15.09
C THR A 92 6.25 7.11 13.96
N SER A 93 5.76 8.29 14.32
CA SER A 93 4.94 9.22 13.53
C SER A 93 5.61 9.95 12.36
N LYS A 94 6.62 9.38 11.68
CA LYS A 94 7.31 10.04 10.56
C LYS A 94 7.60 9.21 9.31
N GLU A 95 7.27 7.93 9.28
CA GLU A 95 7.38 7.14 8.04
C GLU A 95 6.00 6.92 7.44
N SER A 96 5.74 7.69 6.39
CA SER A 96 4.61 7.51 5.48
C SER A 96 4.53 6.05 5.03
N LYS A 97 3.30 5.60 4.75
CA LYS A 97 2.89 4.27 4.27
C LYS A 97 3.60 3.82 2.96
N SER A 98 4.92 3.66 2.97
CA SER A 98 5.68 2.97 1.94
C SER A 98 5.83 1.53 2.40
N GLY A 99 4.91 0.67 1.94
CA GLY A 99 4.98 -0.76 2.24
C GLY A 99 6.32 -1.32 1.77
N SER A 100 7.01 -2.06 2.64
CA SER A 100 8.16 -2.93 2.35
C SER A 100 9.35 -2.36 1.57
N PHE A 101 9.32 -1.15 1.01
CA PHE A 101 10.35 -0.57 0.17
C PHE A 101 10.91 0.70 0.82
N SER A 102 12.24 0.75 0.91
CA SER A 102 13.00 1.86 1.46
C SER A 102 14.19 2.16 0.54
N PRO A 103 14.85 3.33 0.66
CA PRO A 103 16.11 3.57 -0.05
C PRO A 103 17.05 2.38 0.09
N CYS A 104 17.63 1.95 -1.02
CA CYS A 104 18.56 0.84 -1.01
C CYS A 104 19.79 1.16 -0.17
N GLY A 105 20.06 0.30 0.80
CA GLY A 105 21.24 0.33 1.65
C GLY A 105 21.87 -1.06 1.70
N TRP A 106 23.06 -1.18 2.27
CA TRP A 106 23.74 -2.47 2.48
C TRP A 106 23.16 -3.24 3.67
N ASP A 107 21.89 -3.00 3.98
CA ASP A 107 21.24 -3.54 5.16
C ASP A 107 20.82 -5.00 4.94
N VAL A 108 21.15 -5.86 5.89
CA VAL A 108 20.85 -7.30 5.83
C VAL A 108 19.34 -7.61 5.73
N ASN A 109 18.49 -6.67 6.14
CA ASN A 109 17.03 -6.77 5.98
C ASN A 109 16.58 -6.53 4.53
N GLN A 110 17.42 -6.00 3.63
CA GLN A 110 17.13 -5.80 2.21
C GLN A 110 17.76 -6.89 1.30
N MET A 111 18.45 -7.87 1.89
CA MET A 111 19.12 -8.96 1.17
C MET A 111 18.19 -10.18 1.01
N TRP A 112 17.96 -10.60 -0.22
CA TRP A 112 17.04 -11.69 -0.55
C TRP A 112 17.74 -12.85 -1.25
N GLU A 113 17.31 -14.07 -0.95
CA GLU A 113 17.85 -15.31 -1.50
C GLU A 113 16.71 -16.12 -2.14
N LEU A 114 16.87 -16.50 -3.40
CA LEU A 114 15.91 -17.32 -4.12
C LEU A 114 16.27 -18.80 -3.96
N ASN A 115 15.43 -19.55 -3.26
CA ASN A 115 15.62 -20.97 -3.04
C ASN A 115 15.09 -21.81 -4.21
N HIS A 116 15.68 -22.98 -4.44
CA HIS A 116 15.25 -23.93 -5.48
C HIS A 116 13.81 -24.44 -5.33
N ASN A 117 13.25 -24.40 -4.11
CA ASN A 117 11.87 -24.76 -3.84
C ASN A 117 10.85 -23.66 -4.27
N GLY A 118 11.33 -22.55 -4.84
CA GLY A 118 10.54 -21.44 -5.34
C GLY A 118 10.12 -20.43 -4.27
N THR A 119 10.81 -20.39 -3.13
CA THR A 119 10.61 -19.37 -2.09
C THR A 119 11.68 -18.28 -2.17
N LEU A 120 11.31 -17.04 -1.91
CA LEU A 120 12.22 -15.90 -1.85
C LEU A 120 12.40 -15.47 -0.39
N MET A 121 13.55 -15.79 0.21
CA MET A 121 13.80 -15.71 1.65
C MET A 121 14.67 -14.51 2.01
N ASN A 122 14.39 -13.88 3.16
CA ASN A 122 15.30 -12.94 3.78
C ASN A 122 15.91 -13.56 5.06
N SER A 123 17.23 -13.73 5.06
CA SER A 123 17.96 -14.38 6.16
C SER A 123 17.91 -13.61 7.49
N TYR A 124 17.76 -12.29 7.46
CA TYR A 124 17.71 -11.45 8.66
C TYR A 124 16.41 -11.65 9.45
N SER A 125 15.27 -11.66 8.75
CA SER A 125 13.95 -11.85 9.35
C SER A 125 13.56 -13.31 9.53
N GLY A 126 14.18 -14.23 8.77
CA GLY A 126 13.77 -15.64 8.69
C GLY A 126 12.42 -15.83 7.97
N LEU A 127 11.92 -14.81 7.28
CA LEU A 127 10.65 -14.82 6.57
C LEU A 127 10.86 -14.90 5.05
N CYS A 128 9.83 -15.36 4.34
CA CYS A 128 9.79 -15.37 2.89
C CYS A 128 8.80 -14.33 2.35
N ALA A 129 9.13 -13.78 1.19
CA ALA A 129 8.21 -12.97 0.42
C ALA A 129 7.04 -13.84 -0.05
N SER A 130 5.84 -13.33 0.15
CA SER A 130 4.60 -13.99 -0.24
C SER A 130 3.72 -13.08 -1.03
N MET A 131 2.98 -13.66 -1.97
CA MET A 131 1.94 -12.95 -2.70
C MET A 131 0.60 -13.46 -2.22
N ARG A 132 -0.19 -12.54 -1.65
CA ARG A 132 -1.56 -12.85 -1.22
C ARG A 132 -2.53 -12.22 -2.18
N GLN A 133 -3.55 -12.98 -2.56
CA GLN A 133 -4.74 -12.38 -3.16
C GLN A 133 -5.45 -11.58 -2.07
N VAL A 134 -5.29 -10.27 -2.12
CA VAL A 134 -6.15 -9.38 -1.37
C VAL A 134 -7.48 -9.39 -2.11
N LYS A 135 -8.52 -9.87 -1.43
CA LYS A 135 -9.87 -9.45 -1.77
C LYS A 135 -9.85 -7.93 -1.62
N ALA A 136 -9.59 -7.23 -2.72
CA ALA A 136 -10.14 -5.90 -2.85
C ALA A 136 -11.60 -6.09 -2.49
N ASN A 137 -12.08 -5.36 -1.49
CA ASN A 137 -13.51 -5.15 -1.40
C ASN A 137 -13.88 -4.47 -2.72
N SER A 138 -14.12 -5.28 -3.75
CA SER A 138 -14.74 -4.90 -5.00
C SER A 138 -16.23 -4.68 -4.73
N GLY A 139 -16.53 -3.97 -3.63
CA GLY A 139 -17.64 -3.06 -3.70
C GLY A 139 -17.26 -2.14 -4.85
N SER A 140 -18.12 -2.11 -5.85
CA SER A 140 -18.12 -1.23 -7.02
C SER A 140 -18.06 0.27 -6.69
N ASN A 141 -17.69 0.64 -5.47
CA ASN A 141 -17.64 2.01 -5.00
C ASN A 141 -16.29 2.60 -5.42
N ARG A 142 -16.23 3.02 -6.69
CA ARG A 142 -15.23 3.96 -7.24
C ARG A 142 -15.29 5.32 -6.55
N VAL A 143 -16.25 5.53 -5.66
CA VAL A 143 -16.28 6.67 -4.74
C VAL A 143 -15.25 6.51 -3.61
N ARG A 144 -14.63 7.63 -3.23
CA ARG A 144 -13.62 7.72 -2.15
C ARG A 144 -13.95 8.89 -1.24
N ALA A 145 -13.60 8.75 0.03
CA ALA A 145 -13.68 9.83 0.99
C ALA A 145 -12.31 10.05 1.65
N TRP A 146 -11.96 11.31 1.86
CA TRP A 146 -10.82 11.73 2.67
C TRP A 146 -11.30 12.56 3.85
N VAL A 147 -10.63 12.40 4.98
CA VAL A 147 -10.97 13.13 6.20
C VAL A 147 -9.71 13.71 6.82
N ALA A 148 -9.79 14.96 7.27
CA ALA A 148 -8.74 15.64 8.00
C ALA A 148 -9.31 16.50 9.13
N THR A 149 -8.46 16.91 10.08
CA THR A 149 -8.83 17.84 11.16
C THR A 149 -8.13 19.18 11.01
N GLY A 150 -8.86 20.26 11.22
CA GLY A 150 -8.36 21.62 11.33
C GLY A 150 -7.71 21.94 12.67
N ARG A 151 -7.04 23.09 12.72
CA ARG A 151 -6.32 23.56 13.91
C ARG A 151 -7.26 23.94 15.07
N ARG A 152 -8.53 24.27 14.78
CA ARG A 152 -9.52 24.65 15.80
C ARG A 152 -10.52 23.53 16.06
N GLY A 153 -10.25 22.33 15.56
CA GLY A 153 -11.11 21.16 15.76
C GLY A 153 -12.14 20.95 14.67
N GLU A 154 -12.12 21.74 13.59
CA GLU A 154 -12.93 21.51 12.40
C GLU A 154 -12.60 20.13 11.81
N ILE A 155 -13.59 19.50 11.16
CA ILE A 155 -13.37 18.26 10.42
C ILE A 155 -13.66 18.53 8.95
N TYR A 156 -12.66 18.28 8.11
CA TYR A 156 -12.78 18.38 6.66
C TYR A 156 -13.10 17.01 6.09
N VAL A 157 -14.14 16.91 5.27
CA VAL A 157 -14.53 15.69 4.56
C VAL A 157 -14.57 15.98 3.07
N ALA A 158 -13.77 15.28 2.28
CA ALA A 158 -13.78 15.39 0.83
C ALA A 158 -14.32 14.09 0.21
N PHE A 159 -15.37 14.21 -0.60
CA PHE A 159 -15.88 13.12 -1.42
C PHE A 159 -15.31 13.24 -2.83
N PHE A 160 -14.94 12.11 -3.40
CA PHE A 160 -14.45 11.98 -4.77
C PHE A 160 -15.29 10.92 -5.46
N ASN A 161 -15.90 11.27 -6.57
CA ASN A 161 -16.49 10.31 -7.48
C ASN A 161 -15.46 10.00 -8.56
N LEU A 162 -14.88 8.79 -8.55
CA LEU A 162 -13.97 8.34 -9.61
C LEU A 162 -14.68 7.42 -10.62
N ASP A 163 -16.01 7.43 -10.60
CA ASP A 163 -16.81 6.69 -11.55
C ASP A 163 -17.09 7.50 -12.82
N ASP A 164 -17.41 6.77 -13.88
CA ASP A 164 -17.75 7.31 -15.19
C ASP A 164 -19.21 7.79 -15.25
N ASP A 165 -19.97 7.52 -14.18
CA ASP A 165 -21.33 7.99 -13.95
C ASP A 165 -21.40 8.93 -12.74
N LYS A 166 -22.39 9.82 -12.74
CA LYS A 166 -22.72 10.66 -11.57
C LYS A 166 -23.15 9.76 -10.41
N ALA A 167 -22.55 9.96 -9.24
CA ALA A 167 -22.78 9.11 -8.08
C ALA A 167 -23.29 9.91 -6.86
N GLU A 168 -24.18 9.30 -6.09
CA GLU A 168 -24.47 9.76 -4.73
C GLU A 168 -23.40 9.20 -3.79
N VAL A 169 -22.67 10.09 -3.13
CA VAL A 169 -21.63 9.74 -2.16
C VAL A 169 -22.14 10.09 -0.77
N SER A 170 -22.08 9.11 0.14
CA SER A 170 -22.52 9.28 1.52
C SER A 170 -21.51 8.75 2.52
N MET A 171 -21.56 9.33 3.73
CA MET A 171 -20.77 8.95 4.89
C MET A 171 -21.65 8.97 6.13
N ARG A 172 -21.55 7.95 6.99
CA ARG A 172 -22.15 7.97 8.33
C ARG A 172 -21.24 8.69 9.32
N ILE A 173 -21.81 9.46 10.23
CA ILE A 173 -21.04 10.12 11.29
C ILE A 173 -20.32 9.09 12.18
N ASP A 174 -20.89 7.91 12.37
CA ASP A 174 -20.23 6.80 13.08
C ASP A 174 -18.94 6.32 12.41
N ASP A 175 -18.86 6.38 11.09
CA ASP A 175 -17.64 6.02 10.35
C ASP A 175 -16.56 7.11 10.50
N LEU A 176 -16.97 8.37 10.68
CA LEU A 176 -16.08 9.46 11.03
C LEU A 176 -15.47 9.28 12.43
N ALA A 177 -16.27 8.79 13.39
CA ALA A 177 -15.80 8.50 14.75
C ALA A 177 -14.65 7.48 14.76
N LYS A 178 -14.69 6.48 13.87
CA LYS A 178 -13.61 5.48 13.72
C LYS A 178 -12.30 6.09 13.24
N ALA A 179 -12.36 7.15 12.42
CA ALA A 179 -11.17 7.86 11.93
C ALA A 179 -10.51 8.74 13.02
N PHE A 180 -11.25 9.08 14.08
CA PHE A 180 -10.79 9.93 15.18
C PHE A 180 -11.01 9.28 16.55
N PRO A 181 -10.26 8.21 16.87
CA PRO A 181 -10.37 7.53 18.16
C PRO A 181 -10.10 8.53 19.31
N GLY A 182 -11.05 8.64 20.24
CA GLY A 182 -11.00 9.58 21.37
C GLY A 182 -11.87 10.83 21.23
N LYS A 183 -12.49 11.07 20.07
CA LYS A 183 -13.55 12.09 19.92
C LYS A 183 -14.93 11.41 19.93
N ASN A 184 -15.80 11.78 20.87
CA ASN A 184 -17.19 11.28 20.93
C ASN A 184 -18.05 11.94 19.85
N LEU A 185 -17.80 11.57 18.59
CA LEU A 185 -18.55 12.09 17.44
C LEU A 185 -19.94 11.45 17.29
N SER A 186 -20.14 10.26 17.85
CA SER A 186 -21.40 9.49 17.78
C SER A 186 -22.53 10.05 18.66
N THR A 187 -22.24 10.94 19.60
CA THR A 187 -23.25 11.68 20.40
C THR A 187 -23.34 13.16 20.02
N GLY A 188 -22.44 13.64 19.16
CA GLY A 188 -22.29 15.04 18.82
C GLY A 188 -23.18 15.49 17.67
N SER A 189 -23.54 16.77 17.65
CA SER A 189 -24.21 17.39 16.52
C SER A 189 -23.20 18.21 15.71
N CYS A 190 -23.14 17.99 14.39
CA CYS A 190 -22.15 18.63 13.52
C CYS A 190 -22.82 19.60 12.56
N LYS A 191 -22.50 20.89 12.66
CA LYS A 191 -22.87 21.86 11.61
C LYS A 191 -22.01 21.61 10.39
N CYS A 192 -22.62 21.48 9.22
CA CYS A 192 -21.96 21.09 7.98
C CYS A 192 -22.18 22.12 6.89
N ARG A 193 -21.10 22.55 6.23
CA ARG A 193 -21.13 23.44 5.07
C ARG A 193 -20.29 22.83 3.95
N GLU A 194 -20.77 22.92 2.71
CA GLU A 194 -20.01 22.57 1.51
C GLU A 194 -19.27 23.81 1.00
N GLU A 195 -17.96 23.70 0.80
CA GLU A 195 -17.08 24.84 0.60
C GLU A 195 -17.11 25.42 -0.82
N TRP A 196 -17.32 24.59 -1.85
CA TRP A 196 -17.26 25.07 -3.23
C TRP A 196 -18.50 25.87 -3.62
N SER A 197 -19.68 25.38 -3.27
CA SER A 197 -20.98 26.04 -3.51
C SER A 197 -21.39 26.98 -2.39
N GLY A 198 -20.77 26.87 -1.21
CA GLY A 198 -21.15 27.59 -0.01
C GLY A 198 -22.45 27.11 0.62
N LYS A 199 -23.05 26.03 0.11
CA LYS A 199 -24.32 25.47 0.60
C LYS A 199 -24.19 25.00 2.05
N ASP A 200 -25.06 25.51 2.91
CA ASP A 200 -25.17 25.06 4.29
C ASP A 200 -26.11 23.83 4.36
N PHE A 201 -25.64 22.76 4.98
CA PHE A 201 -26.38 21.51 5.20
C PHE A 201 -26.96 21.46 6.62
N GLY A 202 -26.75 22.50 7.43
CA GLY A 202 -27.26 22.59 8.80
C GLY A 202 -26.61 21.55 9.70
N VAL A 203 -27.39 21.03 10.65
CA VAL A 203 -26.91 20.06 11.64
C VAL A 203 -27.10 18.65 11.11
N VAL A 204 -26.00 17.94 10.87
CA VAL A 204 -25.96 16.53 10.47
C VAL A 204 -25.82 15.66 11.72
N ARG A 205 -26.66 14.62 11.81
CA ARG A 205 -26.68 13.65 12.92
C ARG A 205 -26.24 12.25 12.48
N ASP A 206 -26.89 11.70 11.47
CA ASP A 206 -26.70 10.30 11.09
C ASP A 206 -25.75 10.14 9.91
N SER A 207 -26.03 10.84 8.81
CA SER A 207 -25.26 10.74 7.56
C SER A 207 -25.21 12.03 6.78
N LEU A 208 -24.06 12.28 6.15
CA LEU A 208 -23.86 13.31 5.14
C LEU A 208 -23.90 12.64 3.76
N SER A 209 -24.74 13.13 2.85
CA SER A 209 -24.85 12.63 1.48
C SER A 209 -24.92 13.78 0.49
N THR A 210 -24.31 13.62 -0.69
CA THR A 210 -24.51 14.52 -1.83
C THR A 210 -24.31 13.79 -3.14
N GLN A 211 -24.90 14.32 -4.20
CA GLN A 211 -24.53 13.94 -5.56
C GLN A 211 -23.19 14.60 -5.93
N VAL A 212 -22.30 13.82 -6.53
CA VAL A 212 -21.02 14.28 -7.06
C VAL A 212 -20.96 13.90 -8.53
N GLU A 213 -20.66 14.87 -9.38
CA GLU A 213 -20.56 14.67 -10.83
C GLU A 213 -19.45 13.67 -11.20
N ILE A 214 -19.48 13.21 -12.46
CA ILE A 214 -18.49 12.28 -13.04
C ILE A 214 -17.07 12.83 -12.81
N HIS A 215 -16.17 12.01 -12.26
CA HIS A 215 -14.80 12.40 -11.92
C HIS A 215 -14.69 13.66 -11.01
N GLY A 216 -15.77 14.00 -10.31
CA GLY A 216 -15.91 15.22 -9.51
C GLY A 216 -15.54 15.05 -8.04
N CYS A 217 -15.61 16.17 -7.31
CA CYS A 217 -15.44 16.17 -5.86
C CYS A 217 -16.38 17.16 -5.15
N ALA A 218 -16.60 16.93 -3.86
CA ALA A 218 -17.28 17.84 -2.94
C ALA A 218 -16.47 17.95 -1.65
N LEU A 219 -16.35 19.16 -1.08
CA LEU A 219 -15.58 19.40 0.14
C LEU A 219 -16.49 19.99 1.21
N PHE A 220 -16.52 19.34 2.37
CA PHE A 220 -17.33 19.73 3.51
C PHE A 220 -16.47 20.11 4.70
N VAL A 221 -16.96 21.09 5.46
CA VAL A 221 -16.44 21.47 6.76
C VAL A 221 -17.50 21.17 7.80
N LEU A 222 -17.15 20.32 8.76
CA LEU A 222 -17.98 19.95 9.89
C LEU A 222 -17.44 20.60 11.17
N ASN A 223 -18.32 21.32 11.86
CA ASN A 223 -18.07 21.87 13.19
C ASN A 223 -18.95 21.10 14.18
N CYS A 224 -18.33 20.13 14.85
CA CYS A 224 -19.01 19.24 15.79
C CYS A 224 -18.94 19.78 17.20
N THR A 225 -20.08 19.74 17.88
CA THR A 225 -20.19 19.99 19.32
C THR A 225 -20.32 18.66 20.03
N TYR A 226 -19.49 18.44 21.05
CA TYR A 226 -19.51 17.24 21.88
C TYR A 226 -20.35 17.58 23.12
N SER A 227 -21.40 16.81 23.38
CA SER A 227 -22.12 16.83 24.66
C SER A 227 -21.65 15.69 25.54
#